data_AF-A0A401U5Y6-F1
#
_entry.id   AF-A0A401U5Y6-F1
#
_cell.length_a   1.000
_cell.length_b   1.000
_cell.length_c   1.000
_cell.angle_alpha   90.00
_cell.angle_beta   90.00
_cell.angle_gamma   90.00
#
_symmetry.space_group_name_H-M   'P 1'
#
loop_
_entity.id
_entity.type
_entity.pdbx_description
1 polymer ?
#
loop_
_entity_poly.entity_id
_entity_poly.type
_entity_poly.pdbx_seq_one_letter_code
_entity_poly.pdbx_strand_id
1 'polypeptide(L)' 'MKTKDPAPRQVVVKKDFIVQNPTKKGYFHKWCETFLYDSGVCFVKTLGLVEFEDGSVRMVEPELIKFEKN' A
#
# COMPACT_ATOMS: atom_id res chain seq x y z
N MET A 1 12.97 8.67 22.94
CA MET A 1 12.79 9.56 21.77
C MET A 1 11.58 9.09 20.99
N LYS A 2 10.51 9.89 20.87
CA LYS A 2 9.40 9.57 19.95
C LYS A 2 9.91 9.88 18.54
N THR A 3 10.23 8.86 17.76
CA THR A 3 10.39 9.02 16.32
C THR A 3 9.06 9.54 15.80
N LYS A 4 9.01 10.82 15.41
CA LYS A 4 7.87 11.35 14.68
C LYS A 4 7.90 10.62 13.35
N ASP A 5 7.07 9.60 13.20
CA ASP A 5 6.85 9.00 11.89
C ASP A 5 6.52 10.14 10.92
N PRO A 6 7.13 10.15 9.72
CA PRO A 6 6.83 11.17 8.72
C PRO A 6 5.32 11.17 8.49
N ALA A 7 4.74 12.38 8.35
CA ALA A 7 3.31 12.51 8.12
C ALA A 7 2.89 11.63 6.91
N PRO A 8 1.76 10.90 7.00
CA PRO A 8 1.30 10.04 5.93
C PRO A 8 1.18 10.82 4.62
N ARG A 9 1.66 10.25 3.51
CA ARG A 9 1.61 10.90 2.20
C ARG A 9 0.35 10.49 1.47
N GLN A 10 -0.39 11.46 0.92
CA GLN A 10 -1.57 11.15 0.12
C GLN A 10 -1.17 10.39 -1.15
N VAL A 11 -1.90 9.32 -1.43
CA VAL A 11 -1.71 8.45 -2.59
C VAL A 11 -3.04 8.15 -3.26
N VAL A 12 -2.94 7.87 -4.55
CA VAL A 12 -4.02 7.33 -5.36
C VAL A 12 -3.69 5.88 -5.66
N VAL A 13 -4.55 4.96 -5.23
CA VAL A 13 -4.41 3.53 -5.52
C VAL A 13 -5.18 3.21 -6.79
N LYS A 14 -4.45 2.79 -7.83
CA LYS A 14 -4.99 2.43 -9.14
C LYS A 14 -5.86 1.18 -9.05
N LYS A 15 -6.84 1.13 -9.95
CA LYS A 15 -7.72 -0.01 -10.16
C LYS A 15 -6.90 -1.28 -10.44
N ASP A 16 -7.12 -2.30 -9.62
CA ASP A 16 -6.72 -3.66 -9.96
C ASP A 16 -7.62 -4.16 -11.10
N PHE A 17 -7.00 -4.60 -12.21
CA PHE A 17 -7.70 -5.01 -13.44
C PHE A 17 -8.68 -6.16 -13.20
N ILE A 18 -8.51 -6.94 -12.12
CA ILE A 18 -9.31 -8.13 -11.85
C ILE A 18 -10.62 -7.81 -11.12
N VAL A 19 -10.69 -6.75 -10.30
CA VAL A 19 -11.80 -6.55 -9.33
C VAL A 19 -12.72 -5.37 -9.67
N GLN A 20 -12.51 -4.68 -10.79
CA GLN A 20 -13.33 -3.53 -11.23
C GLN A 20 -13.54 -2.39 -10.19
N ASN A 21 -12.84 -2.36 -9.06
CA ASN A 21 -13.02 -1.32 -8.06
C ASN A 21 -12.61 0.08 -8.57
N PRO A 22 -13.31 1.15 -8.16
CA PRO A 22 -12.91 2.50 -8.51
C PRO A 22 -11.54 2.83 -7.91
N THR A 23 -10.79 3.69 -8.60
CA THR A 23 -9.56 4.30 -8.06
C THR A 23 -9.88 4.93 -6.71
N LYS A 24 -9.16 4.55 -5.65
CA LYS A 24 -9.39 5.05 -4.29
C LYS A 24 -8.24 5.95 -3.83
N LYS A 25 -8.59 7.03 -3.13
CA LYS A 25 -7.62 7.86 -2.41
C LYS A 25 -7.33 7.26 -1.04
N GLY A 26 -6.10 7.43 -0.59
CA GLY A 26 -5.67 7.02 0.73
C GLY A 26 -4.38 7.69 1.15
N TYR A 27 -3.88 7.28 2.31
CA TYR A 27 -2.68 7.79 2.93
C TYR A 27 -1.67 6.64 3.06
N PHE A 28 -0.54 6.80 2.40
CA PHE A 28 0.58 5.88 2.50
C PHE A 28 1.33 6.14 3.80
N HIS A 29 1.51 5.08 4.57
CA HIS A 29 2.22 5.09 5.85
C HIS A 29 3.68 4.65 5.69
N LYS A 30 3.89 3.43 5.17
CA LYS A 30 5.24 2.84 5.01
C LYS A 30 5.24 1.66 4.04
N TRP A 31 6.44 1.29 3.60
CA TRP A 31 6.68 0.01 2.94
C TRP A 31 6.81 -1.09 3.98
N CYS A 32 6.24 -2.25 3.66
CA CYS A 32 6.26 -3.46 4.46
C CYS A 32 6.81 -4.60 3.60
N GLU A 33 7.59 -5.48 4.21
CA GLU A 33 7.98 -6.75 3.60
C GLU A 33 7.02 -7.84 4.09
N THR A 34 6.55 -8.68 3.18
CA THR A 34 5.78 -9.88 3.50
C THR A 34 6.47 -11.11 2.92
N PHE A 35 6.39 -12.20 3.67
CA PHE A 35 6.94 -13.50 3.27
C PHE A 35 5.79 -14.37 2.77
N LEU A 36 5.82 -14.70 1.49
CA LEU A 36 4.87 -15.61 0.87
C LEU A 36 5.54 -16.96 0.68
N TYR A 37 4.86 -18.03 1.09
CA TYR A 37 5.34 -19.39 0.93
C TYR A 37 4.46 -20.09 -0.09
N ASP A 38 5.06 -20.54 -1.20
CA ASP A 38 4.41 -21.42 -2.15
C ASP A 38 5.31 -22.61 -2.42
N SER A 39 4.78 -23.81 -2.19
CA SER A 39 5.43 -25.09 -2.51
C SER A 39 6.86 -25.23 -1.95
N GLY A 40 7.11 -24.66 -0.76
CA GLY A 40 8.41 -24.70 -0.08
C GLY A 40 9.40 -23.62 -0.52
N VAL A 41 9.02 -22.74 -1.46
CA VAL A 41 9.80 -21.57 -1.86
C VAL A 41 9.28 -20.33 -1.13
N CYS A 42 10.19 -19.57 -0.52
CA CYS A 42 9.88 -18.32 0.18
C CYS A 42 10.15 -17.13 -0.74
N PHE A 43 9.12 -16.33 -0.98
CA PHE A 43 9.20 -15.09 -1.74
C PHE A 43 9.04 -13.91 -0.80
N VAL A 44 9.98 -12.97 -0.88
CA VAL A 44 9.85 -11.67 -0.19
C VAL A 44 9.17 -10.72 -1.16
N LYS A 45 8.03 -10.16 -0.73
CA LYS A 45 7.29 -9.16 -1.50
C LYS A 45 7.19 -7.87 -0.72
N THR A 46 7.52 -6.76 -1.37
CA THR A 46 7.35 -5.42 -0.81
C THR A 46 5.95 -4.92 -1.13
N LEU A 47 5.21 -4.47 -0.12
CA LEU A 47 3.86 -3.91 -0.22
C LEU A 47 3.81 -2.58 0.51
N GLY A 48 2.97 -1.65 0.05
CA GLY A 48 2.71 -0.38 0.74
C GLY A 48 1.52 -0.49 1.68
N LEU A 49 1.68 -0.02 2.92
CA LEU A 49 0.58 0.11 3.86
C LEU A 49 -0.18 1.41 3.59
N VAL A 50 -1.43 1.28 3.17
CA VAL A 50 -2.30 2.41 2.81
C VAL A 50 -3.58 2.39 3.65
N GLU A 51 -3.88 3.53 4.27
CA GLU A 51 -5.16 3.79 4.94
C GLU A 51 -6.07 4.56 3.98
N PHE A 52 -7.22 4.00 3.65
CA PHE A 52 -8.18 4.60 2.73
C PHE A 52 -9.12 5.56 3.46
N GLU A 53 -9.77 6.46 2.72
CA GLU A 53 -10.76 7.41 3.27
C GLU A 53 -11.97 6.71 3.91
N ASP A 54 -12.23 5.44 3.58
CA ASP A 54 -13.24 4.60 4.23
C ASP A 54 -12.80 4.03 5.60
N GLY A 55 -11.61 4.41 6.07
CA GLY A 55 -10.99 3.94 7.32
C GLY A 55 -10.39 2.54 7.22
N SER A 56 -10.47 1.86 6.06
CA SER A 56 -9.84 0.55 5.89
C SER A 56 -8.33 0.69 5.67
N VAL A 57 -7.55 -0.20 6.27
CA VAL A 57 -6.10 -0.28 6.06
C VAL A 57 -5.80 -1.54 5.25
N ARG A 58 -5.06 -1.40 4.15
CA ARG A 58 -4.70 -2.53 3.29
C ARG A 58 -3.24 -2.47 2.86
N MET A 59 -2.69 -3.65 2.59
CA MET A 59 -1.41 -3.82 1.92
C MET A 59 -1.66 -3.76 0.40
N VAL A 60 -0.98 -2.85 -0.28
CA VAL A 60 -1.18 -2.56 -1.70
C VAL A 60 0.13 -2.76 -2.44
N GLU A 61 0.07 -3.34 -3.64
CA GLU A 61 1.25 -3.53 -4.47
C GLU A 61 1.86 -2.19 -4.91
N PRO A 62 3.20 -2.05 -4.93
CA PRO A 62 3.87 -0.79 -5.27
C PRO A 62 3.40 -0.16 -6.58
N GLU A 63 3.17 -0.97 -7.62
CA GLU A 63 2.74 -0.56 -8.96
C GLU A 63 1.34 0.08 -8.99
N LEU A 64 0.51 -0.25 -8.00
CA LEU A 64 -0.82 0.31 -7.85
C LEU A 64 -0.80 1.64 -7.09
N ILE A 65 0.28 1.95 -6.36
CA ILE A 65 0.40 3.18 -5.57
C ILE A 65 0.97 4.31 -6.44
N LYS A 66 0.20 5.38 -6.60
CA LYS A 66 0.67 6.62 -7.21
C LYS A 66 0.69 7.74 -6.18
N PHE A 67 1.90 8.22 -5.86
CA PHE A 67 2.06 9.42 -5.06
C PHE A 67 1.65 10.65 -5.88
N GLU A 68 0.80 11.50 -5.32
CA GLU A 68 0.51 12.80 -5.92
C GLU A 68 1.76 13.69 -5.75
N LYS A 69 2.12 14.45 -6.81
CA LYS A 69 3.19 15.45 -6.68
C LYS A 69 2.64 16.58 -5.80
N ASN A 70 3.26 16.79 -4.64
CA ASN A 70 3.11 18.04 -3.88
C ASN A 70 3.61 19.22 -4.69
#